data_AF-A0A965J4Y9-F1
#
_entry.id   AF-A0A965J4Y9-F1
#
_cell.length_a   1.000
_cell.length_b   1.000
_cell.length_c   1.000
_cell.angle_alpha   90.00
_cell.angle_beta   90.00
_cell.angle_gamma   90.00
#
_symmetry.space_group_name_H-M   'P 1'
#
loop_
_entity.id
_entity.type
_entity.pdbx_description
1 polymer ?
#
loop_
_entity_poly.entity_id
_entity_poly.type
_entity_poly.pdbx_seq_one_letter_code
_entity_poly.pdbx_strand_id
1 'polypeptide(L)'
;ELHFTTIRKIYFEGSEPLINEGQLSLGFLYLIANDNAAEINLNLSVDSLYVNNPHAWPIVQLSGSSKYCQINIEGDAKVNLRNLTVENEFKFASESSQLGEINLQNAFKFIGQLRGNGDVHYYGESVEFYKSEIGNGRFIKK
;
A
#
# COMPACT_ATOMS: atom_id res chain seq x y z
N GLU A 1 -7.53 6.76 22.52
CA GLU A 1 -7.25 5.33 22.28
C GLU A 1 -8.56 4.63 21.96
N LEU A 2 -8.59 3.76 20.94
CA LEU A 2 -9.78 3.03 20.51
C LEU A 2 -9.43 1.53 20.44
N HIS A 3 -10.24 0.68 21.06
CA HIS A 3 -10.04 -0.77 21.05
C HIS A 3 -11.17 -1.45 20.28
N PHE A 4 -10.81 -2.30 19.31
CA PHE A 4 -11.77 -3.01 18.46
C PHE A 4 -11.46 -4.51 18.44
N THR A 5 -12.49 -5.34 18.46
CA THR A 5 -12.36 -6.81 18.30
C THR A 5 -12.33 -7.24 16.84
N THR A 6 -12.93 -6.43 15.96
CA THR A 6 -12.91 -6.63 14.51
C THR A 6 -12.92 -5.29 13.81
N ILE A 7 -12.01 -5.10 12.85
CA ILE A 7 -12.01 -3.96 11.92
C ILE A 7 -12.02 -4.56 10.51
N ARG A 8 -12.92 -4.07 9.66
CA ARG A 8 -12.98 -4.47 8.24
C ARG A 8 -12.73 -3.31 7.29
N LYS A 9 -12.98 -2.09 7.77
CA LYS A 9 -12.83 -0.86 7.00
C LYS A 9 -12.36 0.26 7.90
N ILE A 10 -11.40 1.03 7.42
CA ILE A 10 -10.98 2.30 8.01
C ILE A 10 -11.20 3.36 6.94
N TYR A 11 -11.99 4.37 7.25
CA TYR A 11 -12.13 5.56 6.43
C TYR A 11 -11.47 6.71 7.19
N PHE A 12 -10.40 7.26 6.63
CA PHE A 12 -9.50 8.14 7.33
C PHE A 12 -9.35 9.47 6.60
N GLU A 13 -9.77 10.55 7.27
CA GLU A 13 -9.73 11.96 6.84
C GLU A 13 -8.99 12.84 7.88
N GLY A 14 -8.26 12.22 8.80
CA GLY A 14 -7.60 12.92 9.90
C GLY A 14 -6.28 13.58 9.51
N SER A 15 -5.84 14.58 10.27
CA SER A 15 -4.49 15.17 10.16
C SER A 15 -3.46 14.52 11.07
N GLU A 16 -3.91 13.80 12.09
CA GLU A 16 -3.05 13.14 13.08
C GLU A 16 -2.65 11.73 12.62
N PRO A 17 -1.53 11.16 13.10
CA PRO A 17 -1.10 9.83 12.68
C PRO A 17 -2.13 8.73 12.99
N LEU A 18 -2.40 7.88 12.01
CA LEU A 18 -3.13 6.63 12.19
C LEU A 18 -2.13 5.51 12.44
N ILE A 19 -2.03 5.07 13.68
CA ILE A 19 -1.08 4.05 14.13
C ILE A 19 -1.77 2.94 14.91
N ASN A 20 -1.15 1.75 14.97
CA ASN A 20 -1.57 0.69 15.88
C ASN A 20 -0.39 0.20 16.72
N GLU A 21 -0.68 -0.23 17.94
CA GLU A 21 0.27 -0.98 18.75
C GLU A 21 0.24 -2.46 18.35
N GLY A 22 1.40 -3.12 18.42
CA GLY A 22 1.54 -4.53 18.05
C GLY A 22 1.21 -4.83 16.59
N GLN A 23 0.73 -6.03 16.32
CA GLN A 23 0.27 -6.46 14.99
C GLN A 23 -1.25 -6.58 14.98
N LEU A 24 -1.89 -5.93 14.02
CA LEU A 24 -3.33 -5.98 13.82
C LEU A 24 -3.67 -7.19 12.93
N SER A 25 -4.15 -8.26 13.56
CA SER A 25 -4.52 -9.52 12.90
C SER A 25 -5.99 -9.52 12.50
N LEU A 26 -6.28 -9.49 11.20
CA LEU A 26 -7.64 -9.41 10.66
C LEU A 26 -7.80 -10.37 9.47
N GLY A 27 -9.01 -10.78 9.13
CA GLY A 27 -9.23 -11.48 7.85
C GLY A 27 -9.08 -10.52 6.66
N PHE A 28 -9.72 -9.36 6.74
CA PHE A 28 -9.80 -8.39 5.65
C PHE A 28 -9.71 -6.97 6.19
N LEU A 29 -8.98 -6.10 5.49
CA LEU A 29 -8.95 -4.67 5.76
C LEU A 29 -9.09 -3.85 4.47
N TYR A 30 -10.09 -2.97 4.45
CA TYR A 30 -10.20 -1.89 3.48
C TYR A 30 -9.84 -0.54 4.11
N LEU A 31 -8.68 0.01 3.77
CA LEU A 31 -8.27 1.35 4.15
C LEU A 31 -8.58 2.35 3.04
N ILE A 32 -9.29 3.43 3.37
CA ILE A 32 -9.49 4.59 2.50
C ILE A 32 -8.83 5.78 3.18
N ALA A 33 -7.84 6.36 2.51
CA ALA A 33 -7.18 7.59 2.92
C ALA A 33 -7.64 8.71 1.99
N ASN A 34 -8.69 9.44 2.37
CA ASN A 34 -9.23 10.55 1.60
C ASN A 34 -9.03 11.89 2.33
N ASP A 35 -8.90 12.99 1.60
CA ASP A 35 -8.79 14.37 2.13
C ASP A 35 -7.88 14.55 3.36
N ASN A 36 -6.77 13.81 3.42
CA ASN A 36 -5.82 13.84 4.53
C ASN A 36 -4.38 14.08 4.08
N ALA A 37 -3.57 14.48 5.07
CA ALA A 37 -2.14 14.76 4.94
C ALA A 37 -1.31 13.96 5.95
N ALA A 38 -1.93 13.03 6.66
CA ALA A 38 -1.31 12.40 7.82
C ALA A 38 -0.43 11.22 7.46
N GLU A 39 0.33 10.77 8.45
CA GLU A 39 1.00 9.47 8.40
C GLU A 39 0.00 8.36 8.74
N ILE A 40 -0.02 7.32 7.89
CA ILE A 40 -0.71 6.06 8.18
C ILE A 40 0.37 5.01 8.34
N ASN A 41 0.60 4.55 9.57
CA ASN A 41 1.65 3.61 9.91
C ASN A 41 1.06 2.40 10.63
N LEU A 42 0.83 1.32 9.87
CA LEU A 42 0.13 0.13 10.37
C LEU A 42 0.99 -1.13 10.22
N ASN A 43 0.99 -1.95 11.27
CA ASN A 43 1.56 -3.29 11.26
C ASN A 43 0.44 -4.32 11.23
N LEU A 44 0.35 -5.08 10.14
CA LEU A 44 -0.82 -5.87 9.76
C LEU A 44 -0.48 -7.36 9.62
N SER A 45 -1.44 -8.23 9.93
CA SER A 45 -1.47 -9.63 9.50
C SER A 45 -2.85 -9.91 8.93
N VAL A 46 -2.99 -9.86 7.60
CA VAL A 46 -4.32 -9.91 6.96
C VAL A 46 -4.40 -10.82 5.76
N ASP A 47 -5.48 -11.59 5.60
CA ASP A 47 -5.65 -12.38 4.37
C ASP A 47 -5.78 -11.47 3.15
N SER A 48 -6.49 -10.34 3.28
CA SER A 48 -6.69 -9.40 2.17
C SER A 48 -6.63 -7.95 2.63
N LEU A 49 -5.76 -7.18 1.96
CA LEU A 49 -5.56 -5.76 2.17
C LEU A 49 -5.93 -4.98 0.91
N TYR A 50 -6.81 -4.00 1.06
CA TYR A 50 -7.10 -3.04 0.00
C TYR A 50 -6.89 -1.62 0.55
N VAL A 51 -6.07 -0.83 -0.14
CA VAL A 51 -5.79 0.56 0.20
C VAL A 51 -6.19 1.44 -0.98
N ASN A 52 -6.98 2.47 -0.71
CA ASN A 52 -7.36 3.46 -1.69
C ASN A 52 -7.01 4.87 -1.21
N ASN A 53 -6.36 5.64 -2.06
CA ASN A 53 -6.09 7.05 -1.84
C ASN A 53 -6.63 7.86 -3.04
N PRO A 54 -7.92 8.27 -3.02
CA PRO A 54 -8.53 8.96 -4.16
C PRO A 54 -8.01 10.39 -4.32
N HIS A 55 -8.07 11.23 -3.27
CA HIS A 55 -7.74 12.66 -3.34
C HIS A 55 -7.03 13.13 -2.07
N ALA A 56 -5.82 12.65 -1.80
CA ALA A 56 -5.05 13.07 -0.62
C ALA A 56 -3.54 12.88 -0.83
N TRP A 57 -2.72 13.35 0.12
CA TRP A 57 -1.26 13.25 0.07
C TRP A 57 -0.66 12.62 1.35
N PRO A 58 -1.17 11.47 1.83
CA PRO A 58 -0.63 10.81 3.02
C PRO A 58 0.78 10.27 2.79
N ILE A 59 1.44 9.99 3.91
CA ILE A 59 2.54 9.03 3.95
C ILE A 59 1.95 7.69 4.41
N VAL A 60 1.92 6.70 3.51
CA VAL A 60 1.41 5.35 3.80
C VAL A 60 2.57 4.40 4.05
N GLN A 61 2.73 3.96 5.29
CA GLN A 61 3.74 3.01 5.74
C GLN A 61 3.04 1.76 6.27
N LEU A 62 3.13 0.65 5.55
CA LEU A 62 2.51 -0.61 5.99
C LEU A 62 3.58 -1.69 6.14
N SER A 63 3.44 -2.46 7.20
CA SER A 63 4.35 -3.56 7.55
C SER A 63 3.58 -4.82 7.93
N GLY A 64 4.28 -5.95 7.99
CA GLY A 64 3.73 -7.25 8.37
C GLY A 64 3.46 -8.14 7.16
N SER A 65 2.30 -8.80 7.10
CA SER A 65 1.99 -9.79 6.07
C SER A 65 0.58 -9.67 5.49
N SER A 66 0.46 -10.03 4.21
CA SER A 66 -0.81 -10.30 3.56
C SER A 66 -0.76 -11.39 2.51
N LYS A 67 -1.87 -12.11 2.30
CA LYS A 67 -1.96 -13.03 1.15
C LYS A 67 -2.26 -12.29 -0.14
N TYR A 68 -3.18 -11.31 -0.08
CA TYR A 68 -3.60 -10.51 -1.23
C TYR A 68 -3.54 -9.03 -0.89
N CYS A 69 -2.82 -8.26 -1.69
CA CYS A 69 -2.67 -6.82 -1.47
C CYS A 69 -3.04 -6.06 -2.75
N GLN A 70 -3.92 -5.07 -2.61
CA GLN A 70 -4.21 -4.11 -3.66
C GLN A 70 -4.04 -2.69 -3.13
N ILE A 71 -3.21 -1.91 -3.81
CA ILE A 71 -2.95 -0.51 -3.51
C ILE A 71 -3.31 0.32 -4.73
N ASN A 72 -4.24 1.25 -4.56
CA ASN A 72 -4.62 2.23 -5.59
C ASN A 72 -4.38 3.64 -5.04
N ILE A 73 -3.49 4.38 -5.69
CA ILE A 73 -3.12 5.75 -5.35
C ILE A 73 -3.52 6.64 -6.53
N GLU A 74 -4.62 7.38 -6.40
CA GLU A 74 -5.07 8.39 -7.37
C GLU A 74 -4.66 9.80 -6.92
N GLY A 75 -4.43 9.99 -5.61
CA GLY A 75 -3.82 11.19 -5.03
C GLY A 75 -2.30 11.22 -5.12
N ASP A 76 -1.67 12.12 -4.37
CA ASP A 76 -0.21 12.31 -4.35
C ASP A 76 0.44 11.71 -3.08
N ALA A 77 0.09 10.46 -2.76
CA ALA A 77 0.63 9.79 -1.59
C ALA A 77 2.08 9.30 -1.79
N LYS A 78 2.89 9.38 -0.72
CA LYS A 78 4.15 8.64 -0.61
C LYS A 78 3.87 7.27 0.01
N VAL A 79 4.41 6.21 -0.58
CA VAL A 79 4.09 4.84 -0.16
C VAL A 79 5.36 4.07 0.19
N ASN A 80 5.40 3.45 1.37
CA ASN A 80 6.46 2.55 1.79
C ASN A 80 5.88 1.25 2.34
N LEU A 81 6.08 0.18 1.57
CA LEU A 81 5.59 -1.18 1.80
C LEU A 81 6.75 -2.17 1.82
N ARG A 82 7.98 -1.71 2.08
CA ARG A 82 9.18 -2.57 2.09
C ARG A 82 9.10 -3.68 3.14
N ASN A 83 8.42 -3.39 4.23
CA ASN A 83 8.25 -4.31 5.35
C ASN A 83 6.91 -5.06 5.28
N LEU A 84 6.14 -4.91 4.21
CA LEU A 84 4.92 -5.67 3.95
C LEU A 84 5.23 -6.84 3.03
N THR A 85 5.07 -8.05 3.55
CA THR A 85 5.22 -9.27 2.75
C THR A 85 3.89 -9.64 2.12
N VAL A 86 3.86 -9.86 0.81
CA VAL A 86 2.67 -10.33 0.09
C VAL A 86 2.95 -11.72 -0.49
N GLU A 87 2.08 -12.70 -0.26
CA GLU A 87 2.31 -14.09 -0.67
C GLU A 87 1.76 -14.43 -2.07
N ASN A 88 0.48 -14.13 -2.35
CA ASN A 88 -0.16 -14.60 -3.58
C ASN A 88 -0.17 -13.54 -4.67
N GLU A 89 -0.86 -12.42 -4.46
CA GLU A 89 -1.02 -11.38 -5.47
C GLU A 89 -0.84 -10.00 -4.88
N PHE A 90 0.03 -9.21 -5.51
CA PHE A 90 0.21 -7.80 -5.22
C PHE A 90 -0.16 -6.97 -6.46
N LYS A 91 -1.26 -6.21 -6.36
CA LYS A 91 -1.65 -5.19 -7.33
C LYS A 91 -1.26 -3.80 -6.82
N PHE A 92 -0.58 -3.03 -7.66
CA PHE A 92 -0.17 -1.67 -7.34
C PHE A 92 -0.49 -0.74 -8.51
N ALA A 93 -1.35 0.26 -8.27
CA ALA A 93 -1.67 1.31 -9.22
C ALA A 93 -1.37 2.67 -8.60
N SER A 94 -0.66 3.55 -9.32
CA SER A 94 -0.34 4.89 -8.82
C SER A 94 -0.35 5.97 -9.92
N GLU A 95 -1.00 7.08 -9.59
CA GLU A 95 -0.97 8.37 -10.30
C GLU A 95 -0.11 9.41 -9.56
N SER A 96 0.43 9.05 -8.38
CA SER A 96 1.26 9.91 -7.54
C SER A 96 2.55 10.35 -8.24
N SER A 97 3.03 11.54 -7.87
CA SER A 97 4.36 12.06 -8.21
C SER A 97 5.43 11.66 -7.19
N GLN A 98 5.03 11.11 -6.05
CA GLN A 98 5.91 10.69 -4.97
C GLN A 98 6.52 9.31 -5.20
N LEU A 99 7.64 9.04 -4.54
CA LEU A 99 8.28 7.74 -4.53
C LEU A 99 7.39 6.68 -3.85
N GLY A 100 7.23 5.53 -4.52
CA GLY A 100 6.76 4.29 -3.92
C GLY A 100 7.90 3.33 -3.62
N GLU A 101 7.83 2.59 -2.52
CA GLU A 101 8.74 1.48 -2.21
C GLU A 101 7.92 0.23 -1.90
N ILE A 102 8.15 -0.88 -2.61
CA ILE A 102 7.37 -2.13 -2.46
C ILE A 102 8.26 -3.36 -2.34
N ASN A 103 7.82 -4.37 -1.59
CA ASN A 103 8.48 -5.66 -1.48
C ASN A 103 7.73 -6.73 -2.29
N LEU A 104 8.44 -7.41 -3.17
CA LEU A 104 7.94 -8.47 -4.06
C LEU A 104 8.57 -9.84 -3.78
N GLN A 105 9.47 -9.95 -2.79
CA GLN A 105 10.29 -11.15 -2.54
C GLN A 105 9.51 -12.47 -2.41
N ASN A 106 8.28 -12.41 -1.89
CA ASN A 106 7.44 -13.59 -1.66
C ASN A 106 6.16 -13.58 -2.50
N ALA A 107 5.94 -12.55 -3.32
CA ALA A 107 4.71 -12.44 -4.08
C ALA A 107 4.75 -13.43 -5.24
N PHE A 108 3.78 -14.34 -5.34
CA PHE A 108 3.66 -15.19 -6.51
C PHE A 108 3.40 -14.33 -7.77
N LYS A 109 2.50 -13.34 -7.67
CA LYS A 109 2.13 -12.48 -8.79
C LYS A 109 2.17 -11.00 -8.44
N PHE A 110 2.76 -10.21 -9.33
CA PHE A 110 2.73 -8.76 -9.30
C PHE A 110 2.05 -8.20 -10.55
N ILE A 111 1.15 -7.22 -10.35
CA ILE A 111 0.56 -6.41 -11.41
C ILE A 111 0.72 -4.93 -11.04
N GLY A 112 1.58 -4.24 -11.77
CA GLY A 112 1.89 -2.83 -11.57
C GLY A 112 1.31 -1.92 -12.67
N GLN A 113 0.75 -0.78 -12.30
CA GLN A 113 0.38 0.29 -13.22
C GLN A 113 0.83 1.65 -12.69
N LEU A 114 1.60 2.39 -13.50
CA LEU A 114 1.98 3.78 -13.22
C LEU A 114 1.44 4.70 -14.30
N ARG A 115 0.72 5.73 -13.87
CA ARG A 115 0.26 6.84 -14.73
C ARG A 115 0.83 8.19 -14.29
N GLY A 116 1.36 8.26 -13.06
CA GLY A 116 1.99 9.44 -12.49
C GLY A 116 3.46 9.63 -12.87
N ASN A 117 4.08 10.57 -12.17
CA ASN A 117 5.51 10.89 -12.33
C ASN A 117 6.40 10.19 -11.30
N GLY A 118 5.81 9.62 -10.25
CA GLY A 118 6.55 8.97 -9.17
C GLY A 118 7.10 7.62 -9.58
N ASP A 119 8.39 7.41 -9.30
CA ASP A 119 9.00 6.10 -9.44
C ASP A 119 8.51 5.14 -8.36
N VAL A 120 8.55 3.85 -8.65
CA VAL A 120 8.37 2.79 -7.66
C VAL A 120 9.60 1.92 -7.60
N HIS A 121 10.30 1.99 -6.48
CA HIS A 121 11.36 1.06 -6.16
C HIS A 121 10.75 -0.26 -5.68
N TYR A 122 11.14 -1.37 -6.31
CA TYR A 122 10.73 -2.69 -5.86
C TYR A 122 11.93 -3.54 -5.46
N TYR A 123 11.74 -4.32 -4.39
CA TYR A 123 12.74 -5.19 -3.78
C TYR A 123 12.31 -6.64 -3.90
N GLY A 124 13.23 -7.53 -4.27
CA GLY A 124 12.89 -8.91 -4.61
C GLY A 124 12.20 -9.02 -5.98
N GLU A 125 11.64 -10.19 -6.27
CA GLU A 125 11.02 -10.49 -7.56
C GLU A 125 9.88 -11.50 -7.37
N SER A 126 8.76 -11.25 -8.04
CA SER A 126 7.64 -12.16 -8.08
C SER A 126 7.80 -13.21 -9.19
N VAL A 127 7.10 -14.33 -9.09
CA VAL A 127 7.12 -15.38 -10.13
C VAL A 127 6.49 -14.87 -11.43
N GLU A 128 5.32 -14.25 -11.31
CA GLU A 128 4.65 -13.55 -12.40
C GLU A 128 4.80 -12.04 -12.20
N PHE A 129 5.28 -11.33 -13.23
CA PHE A 129 5.51 -9.89 -13.16
C PHE A 129 4.94 -9.19 -14.39
N TYR A 130 3.90 -8.38 -14.17
CA TYR A 130 3.25 -7.59 -15.20
C TYR A 130 3.34 -6.12 -14.83
N LYS A 131 3.78 -5.26 -15.75
CA LYS A 131 3.79 -3.82 -15.53
C LYS A 131 3.31 -3.02 -16.74
N SER A 132 2.70 -1.87 -16.46
CA SER A 132 2.33 -0.84 -17.41
C SER A 132 2.79 0.53 -16.89
N GLU A 133 3.58 1.24 -17.68
CA GLU A 133 4.16 2.55 -17.35
C GLU A 133 3.70 3.54 -18.41
N ILE A 134 2.55 4.20 -18.17
CA ILE A 134 1.95 5.16 -19.10
C ILE A 134 2.47 6.58 -18.80
N GLY A 135 2.73 6.88 -17.53
CA GLY A 135 3.29 8.16 -17.09
C GLY A 135 4.81 8.25 -17.20
N ASN A 136 5.40 9.24 -16.53
CA ASN A 136 6.86 9.40 -16.48
C ASN A 136 7.54 8.54 -15.42
N GLY A 137 6.79 8.08 -14.42
CA GLY A 137 7.31 7.20 -13.37
C GLY A 137 7.70 5.81 -13.90
N ARG A 138 8.63 5.15 -13.21
CA ARG A 138 9.16 3.83 -13.56
C ARG A 138 9.16 2.88 -12.37
N PHE A 139 8.87 1.61 -12.64
CA PHE A 139 9.22 0.52 -11.73
C PHE A 139 10.71 0.22 -11.87
N ILE A 140 11.47 0.44 -10.80
CA ILE A 140 12.92 0.30 -10.75
C ILE A 140 13.28 -0.78 -9.72
N LYS A 141 13.99 -1.83 -10.18
CA LYS A 141 14.52 -2.88 -9.28
C LYS A 141 15.63 -2.30 -8.40
N LYS A 142 15.61 -2.61 -7.11
CA LYS A 142 16.66 -2.26 -6.15
C LYS A 142 17.32 -3.48 -5.54
#